data_AF-A0A7C3U3W2-F1
#
_entry.id   AF-A0A7C3U3W2-F1
#
_cell.length_a   1.000
_cell.length_b   1.000
_cell.length_c   1.000
_cell.angle_alpha   90.00
_cell.angle_beta   90.00
_cell.angle_gamma   90.00
#
_symmetry.space_group_name_H-M   'P 1'
#
loop_
_entity.id
_entity.type
_entity.pdbx_description
1 polymer ?
#
loop_
_entity_poly.entity_id
_entity_poly.type
_entity_poly.pdbx_seq_one_letter_code
_entity_poly.pdbx_strand_id
1 'polypeptide(L)'
;MSRMDLKEEEILREFVKRGILKGTFFMDVGIGTDDYWGVIDAVFVENLEPEAEPRIMKSKWWRKLQDDIKRRTKRILVIEVKETLNYEALGQIMVYRYLFPKVWGFPTVDSAILCKKSIKTLEEICRANDVLVFRI
;
A
#
# COMPACT_ATOMS: atom_id res chain seq x y z
N MET A 1 13.89 12.31 -0.97
CA MET A 1 12.82 11.28 -0.87
C MET A 1 13.11 10.25 -1.95
N SER A 2 13.27 8.98 -1.57
CA SER A 2 13.36 7.89 -2.56
C SER A 2 12.01 7.74 -3.25
N ARG A 3 12.04 7.49 -4.55
CA ARG A 3 10.88 7.18 -5.39
C ARG A 3 10.89 5.68 -5.60
N MET A 4 9.71 5.05 -5.62
CA MET A 4 9.55 3.63 -5.93
C MET A 4 10.39 3.20 -7.15
N ASP A 5 10.98 2.00 -7.09
CA ASP A 5 11.76 1.45 -8.20
C ASP A 5 10.86 1.27 -9.44
N LEU A 6 11.42 1.47 -10.64
CA LEU A 6 10.64 1.38 -11.89
C LEU A 6 10.01 -0.01 -12.09
N LYS A 7 10.67 -1.08 -11.64
CA LYS A 7 10.13 -2.44 -11.72
C LYS A 7 8.98 -2.65 -10.74
N GLU A 8 9.09 -2.10 -9.54
CA GLU A 8 8.02 -2.14 -8.54
C GLU A 8 6.82 -1.33 -9.01
N GLU A 9 7.04 -0.15 -9.60
CA GLU A 9 5.98 0.67 -10.20
C GLU A 9 5.27 -0.09 -11.34
N GLU A 10 6.01 -0.82 -12.18
CA GLU A 10 5.43 -1.66 -13.23
C GLU A 10 4.54 -2.78 -12.65
N ILE A 11 4.99 -3.46 -11.60
CA ILE A 11 4.21 -4.49 -10.90
C ILE A 11 2.90 -3.92 -10.36
N LEU A 12 2.96 -2.74 -9.71
CA LEU A 12 1.77 -2.05 -9.22
C LEU A 12 0.80 -1.70 -10.37
N ARG A 13 1.32 -1.17 -11.48
CA ARG A 13 0.52 -0.83 -12.67
C ARG A 13 -0.18 -2.05 -13.25
N GLU A 14 0.51 -3.18 -13.33
CA GLU A 14 -0.07 -4.42 -13.81
C GLU A 14 -1.19 -4.91 -12.87
N PHE A 15 -0.98 -4.86 -11.56
CA PHE A 15 -2.01 -5.20 -10.58
C PHE A 15 -3.26 -4.34 -10.71
N VAL A 16 -3.08 -3.02 -10.81
CA VAL A 16 -4.18 -2.06 -10.98
C VAL A 16 -4.95 -2.35 -12.27
N LYS A 17 -4.24 -2.64 -13.37
CA LYS A 17 -4.85 -2.99 -14.66
C LYS A 17 -5.68 -4.27 -14.61
N ARG A 18 -5.32 -5.24 -13.76
CA ARG A 18 -6.10 -6.48 -13.56
C ARG A 18 -7.42 -6.25 -12.83
N GLY A 19 -7.62 -5.08 -12.22
CA GLY A 19 -8.89 -4.72 -11.58
C GLY A 19 -9.25 -5.56 -10.35
N ILE A 20 -8.26 -6.21 -9.72
CA ILE A 20 -8.45 -7.05 -8.53
C ILE A 20 -8.99 -6.22 -7.35
N LEU A 21 -8.47 -5.00 -7.19
CA LEU A 21 -9.00 -4.00 -6.26
C LEU A 21 -9.51 -2.80 -7.06
N LYS A 22 -10.71 -2.32 -6.71
CA LYS A 22 -11.34 -1.15 -7.32
C LYS A 22 -11.27 0.04 -6.36
N GLY A 23 -10.61 1.11 -6.79
CA GLY A 23 -10.41 2.30 -5.97
C GLY A 23 -9.22 3.12 -6.45
N THR A 24 -8.68 3.93 -5.55
CA THR A 24 -7.53 4.81 -5.84
C THR A 24 -6.29 4.35 -5.09
N PHE A 25 -5.15 4.36 -5.77
CA PHE A 25 -3.84 4.04 -5.23
C PHE A 25 -2.99 5.31 -5.16
N PHE A 26 -2.38 5.59 -4.02
CA PHE A 26 -1.46 6.70 -3.82
C PHE A 26 -0.05 6.17 -3.65
N MET A 27 0.85 6.53 -4.56
CA MET A 27 2.25 6.10 -4.50
C MET A 27 3.11 6.98 -3.58
N ASP A 28 4.20 6.40 -3.07
CA ASP A 28 5.27 7.09 -2.34
C ASP A 28 4.75 7.90 -1.14
N VAL A 29 3.83 7.31 -0.36
CA VAL A 29 3.23 7.99 0.80
C VAL A 29 4.21 7.96 1.96
N GLY A 30 4.80 9.12 2.26
CA GLY A 30 5.71 9.27 3.39
C GLY A 30 5.02 8.97 4.73
N ILE A 31 5.77 8.39 5.65
CA ILE A 31 5.32 8.12 7.01
C ILE A 31 6.46 8.43 7.98
N GLY A 32 6.16 9.11 9.09
CA GLY A 32 7.21 9.53 10.01
C GLY A 32 6.74 9.83 11.42
N THR A 33 7.64 9.56 12.36
CA THR A 33 7.64 9.95 13.77
C THR A 33 8.94 10.69 14.06
N ASP A 34 9.19 11.06 15.33
CA ASP A 34 10.40 11.77 15.72
C ASP A 34 11.69 10.95 15.51
N ASP A 35 11.59 9.62 15.56
CA ASP A 35 12.69 8.66 15.53
C ASP A 35 12.70 7.73 14.29
N TYR A 36 11.67 7.82 13.45
CA TYR A 36 11.53 6.96 12.28
C TYR A 36 10.97 7.72 11.08
N TRP A 37 11.52 7.45 9.90
CA TRP A 37 10.99 7.94 8.63
C TRP A 37 11.01 6.82 7.58
N GLY A 38 9.90 6.69 6.85
CA GLY A 38 9.72 5.71 5.79
C GLY A 38 8.87 6.23 4.65
N VAL A 39 8.80 5.46 3.57
CA VAL A 39 7.94 5.72 2.42
C VAL A 39 7.21 4.43 2.10
N ILE A 40 5.88 4.48 2.09
CA ILE A 40 5.03 3.38 1.70
C ILE A 40 4.89 3.42 0.18
N ASP A 41 5.19 2.31 -0.48
CA ASP A 41 5.13 2.19 -1.93
C ASP A 41 3.77 2.60 -2.49
N ALA A 42 2.69 2.03 -1.93
CA ALA A 42 1.34 2.42 -2.28
C ALA A 42 0.35 2.36 -1.10
N VAL A 43 -0.62 3.26 -1.12
CA VAL A 43 -1.78 3.25 -0.24
C VAL A 43 -3.02 3.14 -1.11
N PHE A 44 -3.78 2.06 -0.95
CA PHE A 44 -5.07 1.89 -1.60
C PHE A 44 -6.21 2.42 -0.72
N VAL A 45 -7.14 3.11 -1.36
CA VAL A 45 -8.36 3.64 -0.75
C VAL A 45 -9.57 3.15 -1.53
N GLU A 46 -10.44 2.41 -0.83
CA GLU A 46 -11.70 1.93 -1.39
C GLU A 46 -12.73 3.05 -1.50
N ASN A 47 -13.51 3.05 -2.59
CA ASN A 47 -14.61 4.00 -2.86
C ASN A 47 -14.22 5.48 -2.95
N LEU A 48 -12.92 5.78 -3.09
CA LEU A 48 -12.50 7.07 -3.63
C LEU A 48 -12.55 6.99 -5.16
N GLU A 49 -13.77 6.99 -5.71
CA GLU A 49 -13.99 6.99 -7.16
C GLU A 49 -13.83 8.41 -7.73
N PRO A 50 -13.04 8.61 -8.79
CA PRO A 50 -13.42 9.48 -9.88
C PRO A 50 -14.24 8.68 -10.92
N GLU A 51 -15.05 9.37 -11.71
CA GLU A 51 -15.95 8.84 -12.76
C GLU A 51 -15.28 7.97 -13.86
N ALA A 52 -13.97 7.69 -13.80
CA ALA A 52 -13.25 6.82 -14.73
C ALA A 52 -12.03 6.14 -14.08
N GLU A 53 -12.12 4.79 -14.02
CA GLU A 53 -11.11 3.71 -13.81
C GLU A 53 -10.04 3.86 -12.68
N PRO A 54 -9.53 2.74 -12.12
CA PRO A 54 -8.66 2.81 -10.94
C PRO A 54 -7.39 3.62 -11.20
N ARG A 55 -7.17 4.64 -10.38
CA ARG A 55 -6.07 5.61 -10.58
C ARG A 55 -4.90 5.30 -9.68
N ILE A 56 -3.71 5.29 -10.27
CA ILE A 56 -2.46 5.49 -9.55
C ILE A 56 -2.18 6.99 -9.51
N MET A 57 -2.17 7.55 -8.31
CA MET A 57 -1.95 8.96 -8.00
C MET A 57 -0.62 9.16 -7.29
N LYS A 58 -0.01 10.33 -7.49
CA LYS A 58 1.21 10.74 -6.77
C LYS A 58 0.91 11.11 -5.31
N SER A 59 1.88 10.91 -4.42
CA SER A 59 1.83 11.24 -2.98
C SER A 59 1.29 12.64 -2.63
N LYS A 60 1.54 13.65 -3.47
CA LYS A 60 1.00 15.01 -3.23
C LYS A 60 -0.52 15.05 -3.10
N TRP A 61 -1.23 14.13 -3.76
CA TRP A 61 -2.69 14.06 -3.71
C TRP A 61 -3.21 13.41 -2.44
N TRP A 62 -2.43 12.51 -1.83
CA TRP A 62 -2.76 11.93 -0.53
C TRP A 62 -3.02 13.02 0.51
N ARG A 63 -2.09 13.97 0.66
CA ARG A 63 -2.23 15.08 1.61
C ARG A 63 -3.41 15.99 1.27
N LYS A 64 -3.65 16.24 -0.03
CA LYS A 64 -4.73 17.14 -0.47
C LYS A 64 -6.12 16.56 -0.25
N LEU A 65 -6.26 15.25 -0.30
CA LEU A 65 -7.55 14.55 -0.23
C LEU A 65 -7.80 13.91 1.14
N GLN A 66 -6.94 14.14 2.13
CA GLN A 66 -6.99 13.44 3.41
C GLN A 66 -8.35 13.58 4.12
N ASP A 67 -8.95 14.77 4.12
CA ASP A 67 -10.25 15.02 4.75
C ASP A 67 -11.38 14.28 4.04
N ASP A 68 -11.37 14.26 2.70
CA ASP A 68 -12.34 13.52 1.91
C ASP A 68 -12.19 12.00 2.09
N ILE A 69 -10.95 11.52 2.11
CA ILE A 69 -10.62 10.11 2.38
C ILE A 69 -11.17 9.73 3.76
N LYS A 70 -10.88 10.51 4.82
CA LYS A 70 -11.39 10.21 6.18
C LYS A 70 -12.91 10.15 6.28
N ARG A 71 -13.62 10.97 5.49
CA ARG A 71 -15.09 11.02 5.51
C ARG A 71 -15.76 9.89 4.74
N ARG A 72 -15.14 9.43 3.64
CA ARG A 72 -15.79 8.55 2.66
C ARG A 72 -15.27 7.12 2.66
N THR A 73 -14.06 6.92 3.18
CA THR A 73 -13.36 5.64 3.03
C THR A 73 -13.95 4.57 3.94
N LYS A 74 -14.21 3.41 3.36
CA LYS A 74 -14.59 2.19 4.10
C LYS A 74 -13.38 1.31 4.41
N ARG A 75 -12.37 1.32 3.54
CA ARG A 75 -11.20 0.46 3.66
C ARG A 75 -9.94 1.13 3.10
N ILE A 76 -8.83 0.99 3.85
CA ILE A 76 -7.49 1.40 3.43
C ILE A 76 -6.57 0.18 3.51
N LEU A 77 -5.74 0.01 2.48
CA LEU A 77 -4.63 -0.95 2.49
C LEU A 77 -3.32 -0.18 2.32
N VAL A 78 -2.35 -0.42 3.20
CA VAL A 78 -0.95 -0.13 2.90
C VAL A 78 -0.37 -1.29 2.09
N ILE A 79 0.40 -0.98 1.06
CA ILE A 79 0.91 -1.96 0.10
C ILE A 79 2.42 -1.75 -0.04
N GLU A 80 3.17 -2.82 0.19
CA GLU A 80 4.59 -2.93 -0.17
C GLU A 80 4.69 -3.73 -1.47
N VAL A 81 5.57 -3.34 -2.38
CA VAL A 81 5.75 -4.01 -3.67
C VAL A 81 7.18 -4.51 -3.81
N LYS A 82 7.34 -5.77 -4.21
CA LYS A 82 8.64 -6.37 -4.49
C LYS A 82 8.57 -7.30 -5.68
N GLU A 83 9.67 -7.47 -6.42
CA GLU A 83 9.71 -8.53 -7.45
C GLU A 83 9.53 -9.92 -6.80
N THR A 84 10.19 -10.16 -5.66
CA THR A 84 10.11 -11.41 -4.90
C THR A 84 9.73 -11.11 -3.45
N LEU A 85 8.72 -11.82 -2.92
CA LEU A 85 8.37 -11.79 -1.51
C LEU A 85 9.57 -12.20 -0.66
N ASN A 86 9.98 -11.33 0.26
CA ASN A 86 11.15 -11.53 1.11
C ASN A 86 10.87 -11.02 2.54
N TYR A 87 11.82 -11.27 3.46
CA TYR A 87 11.69 -10.87 4.87
C TYR A 87 11.68 -9.35 5.06
N GLU A 88 12.32 -8.61 4.16
CA GLU A 88 12.35 -7.15 4.19
C GLU A 88 10.95 -6.57 3.97
N ALA A 89 10.25 -7.03 2.94
CA ALA A 89 8.87 -6.61 2.65
C ALA A 89 7.92 -6.91 3.81
N LEU A 90 8.08 -8.07 4.44
CA LEU A 90 7.30 -8.44 5.62
C LEU A 90 7.59 -7.50 6.79
N GLY A 91 8.86 -7.23 7.08
CA GLY A 91 9.25 -6.30 8.14
C GLY A 91 8.73 -4.87 7.88
N GLN A 92 8.91 -4.37 6.66
CA GLN A 92 8.46 -3.04 6.24
C GLN A 92 6.95 -2.90 6.37
N ILE A 93 6.18 -3.85 5.82
CA ILE A 93 4.72 -3.73 5.83
C ILE A 93 4.14 -3.82 7.25
N MET A 94 4.75 -4.59 8.14
CA MET A 94 4.35 -4.65 9.56
C MET A 94 4.57 -3.31 10.27
N VAL A 95 5.73 -2.69 10.07
CA VAL A 95 6.05 -1.36 10.61
C VAL A 95 5.08 -0.31 10.05
N TYR A 96 4.86 -0.31 8.74
CA TYR A 96 3.96 0.64 8.09
C TYR A 96 2.51 0.48 8.54
N ARG A 97 1.99 -0.75 8.64
CA ARG A 97 0.65 -1.01 9.18
C ARG A 97 0.49 -0.46 10.59
N TYR A 98 1.51 -0.60 11.43
CA TYR A 98 1.47 -0.12 12.81
C TYR A 98 1.52 1.41 12.93
N LEU A 99 2.37 2.07 12.13
CA LEU A 99 2.57 3.51 12.21
C LEU A 99 1.48 4.30 11.47
N PHE A 100 0.93 3.76 10.37
CA PHE A 100 0.06 4.52 9.47
C PHE A 100 -1.19 5.10 10.16
N PRO A 101 -1.93 4.34 10.99
CA PRO A 101 -3.02 4.86 11.82
C PRO A 101 -2.64 6.07 12.67
N LYS A 102 -1.44 6.05 13.26
CA LYS A 102 -0.96 7.05 14.22
C LYS A 102 -0.52 8.34 13.53
N VAL A 103 0.18 8.20 12.42
CA VAL A 103 0.70 9.34 11.65
C VAL A 103 -0.44 10.04 10.89
N TRP A 104 -1.34 9.27 10.30
CA TRP A 104 -2.37 9.82 9.40
C TRP A 104 -3.77 9.93 10.03
N GLY A 105 -3.98 9.38 11.22
CA GLY A 105 -5.23 9.47 11.98
C GLY A 105 -6.35 8.63 11.38
N PHE A 106 -6.07 7.37 11.04
CA PHE A 106 -7.05 6.39 10.57
C PHE A 106 -7.21 5.30 11.65
N PRO A 107 -8.42 4.84 11.98
CA PRO A 107 -8.63 3.91 13.10
C PRO A 107 -8.07 2.51 12.83
N THR A 108 -8.18 2.03 11.58
CA THR A 108 -7.68 0.72 11.15
C THR A 108 -7.13 0.81 9.73
N VAL A 109 -6.16 -0.06 9.42
CA VAL A 109 -5.61 -0.21 8.08
C VAL A 109 -5.20 -1.65 7.87
N ASP A 110 -5.54 -2.21 6.71
CA ASP A 110 -5.06 -3.52 6.29
C ASP A 110 -3.68 -3.38 5.64
N SER A 111 -2.98 -4.50 5.51
CA SER A 111 -1.68 -4.57 4.85
C SER A 111 -1.66 -5.59 3.74
N ALA A 112 -0.97 -5.27 2.65
CA ALA A 112 -0.70 -6.21 1.58
C ALA A 112 0.75 -6.14 1.08
N ILE A 113 1.24 -7.25 0.55
CA ILE A 113 2.45 -7.32 -0.26
C ILE A 113 2.06 -7.72 -1.67
N LEU A 114 2.57 -6.99 -2.65
CA LEU A 114 2.42 -7.27 -4.06
C LEU A 114 3.73 -7.82 -4.63
N CYS A 115 3.69 -8.99 -5.27
CA CYS A 115 4.91 -9.59 -5.82
C CYS A 115 4.71 -10.44 -7.08
N LYS A 116 5.78 -10.69 -7.83
CA LYS A 116 5.77 -11.64 -8.97
C LYS A 116 6.11 -13.06 -8.51
N LYS A 117 7.08 -13.18 -7.59
CA LYS A 117 7.60 -14.44 -7.07
C LYS A 117 7.39 -14.54 -5.57
N SER A 118 7.07 -15.72 -5.09
CA SER A 118 6.90 -16.01 -3.67
C SER A 118 7.20 -17.47 -3.38
N ILE A 119 7.53 -17.77 -2.12
CA ILE A 119 7.63 -19.14 -1.60
C ILE A 119 6.51 -19.37 -0.59
N LYS A 120 6.01 -20.61 -0.55
CA LYS A 120 4.87 -21.01 0.28
C LYS A 120 5.03 -20.64 1.76
N THR A 121 6.21 -20.88 2.33
CA THR A 121 6.48 -20.58 3.74
C THR A 121 6.32 -19.09 4.06
N LEU A 122 6.77 -18.19 3.19
CA LEU A 122 6.60 -16.75 3.40
C LEU A 122 5.15 -16.32 3.24
N GLU A 123 4.40 -16.90 2.30
CA GLU A 123 2.95 -16.64 2.17
C GLU A 123 2.18 -17.09 3.43
N GLU A 124 2.54 -18.23 4.02
CA GLU A 124 1.95 -18.74 5.26
C GLU A 124 2.25 -17.81 6.44
N ILE A 125 3.49 -17.32 6.55
CA ILE A 125 3.86 -16.34 7.58
C ILE A 125 3.09 -15.02 7.38
N CYS A 126 2.95 -14.53 6.15
CA CYS A 126 2.17 -13.34 5.85
C CYS A 126 0.71 -13.51 6.30
N ARG A 127 0.09 -14.66 5.96
CA ARG A 127 -1.28 -14.98 6.37
C ARG A 127 -1.43 -15.02 7.90
N ALA A 128 -0.48 -15.63 8.61
CA ALA A 128 -0.48 -15.71 10.07
C ALA A 128 -0.35 -14.33 10.75
N ASN A 129 0.09 -13.30 10.02
CA ASN A 129 0.25 -11.94 10.51
C ASN A 129 -0.78 -10.96 9.91
N ASP A 130 -1.85 -11.46 9.28
CA ASP A 130 -2.88 -10.67 8.60
C ASP A 130 -2.32 -9.74 7.50
N VAL A 131 -1.32 -10.24 6.78
CA VAL A 131 -0.75 -9.59 5.59
C VAL A 131 -1.25 -10.31 4.35
N LEU A 132 -2.01 -9.60 3.51
CA LEU A 132 -2.46 -10.12 2.23
C LEU A 132 -1.28 -10.24 1.27
N VAL A 133 -1.24 -11.30 0.46
CA VAL A 133 -0.23 -11.44 -0.59
C VAL A 133 -0.94 -11.52 -1.93
N PHE A 134 -0.64 -10.57 -2.82
CA PHE A 134 -1.10 -10.56 -4.19
C PHE A 134 0.04 -10.94 -5.12
N ARG A 135 -0.19 -11.97 -5.93
CA ARG A 135 0.77 -12.43 -6.95
C ARG A 135 0.35 -11.95 -8.32
N ILE A 136 1.30 -11.39 -9.07
CA ILE A 136 1.11 -10.85 -10.41
C ILE A 136 1.81 -11.72 -11.43
#